data_AF-A0A7X7YUQ6-F1
#
_entry.id   AF-A0A7X7YUQ6-F1
#
_cell.length_a   1.000
_cell.length_b   1.000
_cell.length_c   1.000
_cell.angle_alpha   90.00
_cell.angle_beta   90.00
_cell.angle_gamma   90.00
#
_symmetry.space_group_name_H-M   'P 1'
#
loop_
_entity.id
_entity.type
_entity.pdbx_description
1 polymer ?
#
loop_
_entity_poly.entity_id
_entity_poly.type
_entity_poly.pdbx_seq_one_letter_code
_entity_poly.pdbx_strand_id
1 'polypeptide(L)'
;MEEPRQVAILRIAGLLLMFLMGRPLLQGAVADAGESLKADRVGPRSAWVPPFDSSAKDHGWQLGVFQSKTALAPVGYYYHLPPDYDSDKDRRYPVLYWLHGLGVGPAGATPVASRLDAAIRSGTAPAMILVSCTDPTKQSFWTDSRDGRVPVETVIVRDLVEHIDATFRTIAGRQGRAIEGHSMGGYGAAYLGFKYPDTFGAVSILAGALRSAETIAAKGGPTFREVFGGDVRYARANSPWTLVQQNAARIRGRTFVRISVGDKDGLLSRNAEFHQMLVKLDIEHAWSIVPNCTHSPEELFANWPGNPFEFYIAAFATSPSSGPPGQKAEIVREFVYKRTPQGELKLQVHMPEGWTGQNKRPAVVFFFNSRWTGGSIEQFRPQARYFAKRGLVAVLADYRVLGRHGTPPDKCVEDARSAVRWLRKNAPTLGVDPDRIVAAGDSAGACIAVCTCLLDEFDAQGEDTSISCRANLLILFDPVLECESMIAQFASADMAQRVSPSLHLKKDLPPTLILLGKDRGLRKSTVEFVDRSDGMGVEIRMYEAAGQTEGFFNGSPWFERTTSLMDEFLASHGCLEGEPAIGPPAGGLSMTRYAPSRK
;
A
#
# COMPACT_ATOMS: atom_id res chain seq x y z
N MET A 1 -18.90 81.66 -28.75
CA MET A 1 -19.84 82.40 -27.91
C MET A 1 -19.43 82.19 -26.48
N GLU A 2 -19.38 83.29 -25.76
CA GLU A 2 -18.87 83.50 -24.41
C GLU A 2 -19.62 82.67 -23.35
N GLU A 3 -18.86 82.10 -22.41
CA GLU A 3 -19.27 81.99 -21.00
C GLU A 3 -19.07 83.37 -20.34
N PRO A 4 -19.73 83.77 -19.20
CA PRO A 4 -19.36 83.19 -17.88
C PRO A 4 -20.31 83.39 -16.65
N ARG A 5 -19.94 82.73 -15.52
CA ARG A 5 -19.81 83.21 -14.11
C ARG A 5 -20.42 82.27 -13.05
N GLN A 6 -19.60 81.54 -12.25
CA GLN A 6 -18.88 81.93 -10.98
C GLN A 6 -19.80 81.82 -9.73
N VAL A 7 -19.47 81.27 -8.54
CA VAL A 7 -18.30 81.25 -7.60
C VAL A 7 -18.54 80.06 -6.61
N ALA A 8 -17.66 79.10 -6.25
CA ALA A 8 -16.36 79.00 -5.54
C ALA A 8 -16.39 78.82 -3.98
N ILE A 9 -15.56 77.88 -3.47
CA ILE A 9 -14.68 77.87 -2.24
C ILE A 9 -14.35 76.39 -1.83
N LEU A 10 -13.13 75.84 -2.09
CA LEU A 10 -11.87 75.75 -1.27
C LEU A 10 -11.84 74.53 -0.30
N ARG A 11 -10.82 73.65 -0.14
CA ARG A 11 -9.33 73.67 -0.28
C ARG A 11 -8.73 72.28 -0.59
N ILE A 12 -7.53 72.29 -1.20
CA ILE A 12 -6.60 71.17 -1.51
C ILE A 12 -5.30 71.34 -0.68
N ALA A 13 -4.64 70.23 -0.30
CA ALA A 13 -3.16 70.05 -0.23
C ALA A 13 -2.86 68.56 0.10
N GLY A 14 -1.84 67.86 -0.40
CA GLY A 14 -0.72 68.21 -1.27
C GLY A 14 0.14 66.96 -1.56
N LEU A 15 0.91 67.01 -2.64
CA LEU A 15 1.73 65.94 -3.21
C LEU A 15 3.22 66.14 -2.85
N LEU A 16 3.91 65.02 -2.60
CA LEU A 16 5.32 64.69 -2.94
C LEU A 16 6.55 65.51 -2.45
N LEU A 17 7.50 64.72 -1.92
CA LEU A 17 8.96 64.67 -2.11
C LEU A 17 9.91 65.37 -1.09
N MET A 18 10.68 64.55 -0.34
CA MET A 18 12.12 64.78 -0.12
C MET A 18 12.87 63.50 0.31
N PHE A 19 14.02 63.29 -0.32
CA PHE A 19 15.02 62.23 -0.16
C PHE A 19 16.06 62.64 0.91
N LEU A 20 16.58 61.70 1.72
CA LEU A 20 18.03 61.42 1.92
C LEU A 20 18.36 60.60 3.19
N MET A 21 19.06 59.48 2.94
CA MET A 21 20.16 58.85 3.70
C MET A 21 19.93 58.13 5.03
N GLY A 22 20.22 56.81 5.00
CA GLY A 22 20.58 55.99 6.15
C GLY A 22 20.41 54.49 5.92
N ARG A 23 21.30 53.85 5.14
CA ARG A 23 21.46 52.37 5.17
C ARG A 23 22.39 51.98 6.33
N PRO A 24 22.18 50.80 6.90
CA PRO A 24 23.18 49.75 6.72
C PRO A 24 22.59 48.45 6.16
N LEU A 25 23.46 47.72 5.46
CA LEU A 25 23.27 46.39 4.90
C LEU A 25 23.12 45.33 6.00
N LEU A 26 22.22 44.38 5.80
CA LEU A 26 22.38 43.00 6.27
C LEU A 26 21.59 42.05 5.34
N GLN A 27 22.33 41.09 4.79
CA GLN A 27 21.80 39.89 4.14
C GLN A 27 21.00 39.07 5.16
N GLY A 28 19.93 38.41 4.72
CA GLY A 28 19.34 37.32 5.51
C GLY A 28 17.90 36.94 5.16
N ALA A 29 17.75 35.68 4.77
CA ALA A 29 16.64 34.77 5.06
C ALA A 29 15.28 34.97 4.36
N VAL A 30 14.91 33.88 3.69
CA VAL A 30 13.57 33.49 3.21
C VAL A 30 12.57 33.57 4.36
N ALA A 31 11.44 34.25 4.13
CA ALA A 31 10.39 34.42 5.13
C ALA A 31 9.71 33.09 5.46
N ASP A 32 9.73 32.77 6.75
CA ASP A 32 9.06 31.65 7.41
C ASP A 32 7.55 31.90 7.48
N ALA A 33 6.75 31.00 6.92
CA ALA A 33 5.30 31.05 6.96
C ALA A 33 4.82 30.37 8.26
N GLY A 34 4.79 31.14 9.34
CA GLY A 34 4.42 30.65 10.66
C GLY A 34 3.82 31.74 11.55
N GLU A 35 2.72 32.38 11.13
CA GLU A 35 1.90 33.11 12.10
C GLU A 35 0.94 32.14 12.80
N SER A 36 1.42 31.61 13.93
CA SER A 36 0.56 31.00 14.94
C SER A 36 -0.36 32.10 15.50
N LEU A 37 -1.67 32.00 15.26
CA LEU A 37 -2.64 32.76 16.03
C LEU A 37 -2.55 32.31 17.48
N LYS A 38 -2.05 33.21 18.34
CA LYS A 38 -1.99 33.02 19.79
C LYS A 38 -3.39 32.68 20.31
N ALA A 39 -3.49 31.50 20.91
CA ALA A 39 -4.69 31.00 21.54
C ALA A 39 -4.98 31.80 22.82
N ASP A 40 -5.59 32.98 22.70
CA ASP A 40 -6.21 33.69 23.83
C ASP A 40 -7.26 34.68 23.32
N ARG A 41 -8.45 34.14 23.02
CA ARG A 41 -9.80 34.77 22.99
C ARG A 41 -10.78 33.71 22.44
N VAL A 42 -11.11 32.71 23.25
CA VAL A 42 -11.96 31.59 22.82
C VAL A 42 -13.43 31.97 22.96
N GLY A 43 -14.00 32.52 21.88
CA GLY A 43 -15.41 32.27 21.58
C GLY A 43 -15.65 30.77 21.35
N PRO A 44 -16.90 30.27 21.33
CA PRO A 44 -17.15 28.83 21.18
C PRO A 44 -16.42 28.28 19.95
N ARG A 45 -15.61 27.23 20.13
CA ARG A 45 -14.93 26.54 19.02
C ARG A 45 -15.99 26.09 18.01
N SER A 46 -15.76 26.40 16.73
CA SER A 46 -16.61 25.93 15.63
C SER A 46 -16.76 24.40 15.72
N ALA A 47 -18.00 23.90 15.67
CA ALA A 47 -18.26 22.46 15.68
C ALA A 47 -17.63 21.73 14.48
N TRP A 48 -17.27 22.47 13.43
CA TRP A 48 -16.58 22.00 12.24
C TRP A 48 -15.06 21.93 12.37
N VAL A 49 -14.47 22.41 13.47
CA VAL A 49 -13.04 22.27 13.75
C VAL A 49 -12.86 21.15 14.78
N PRO A 50 -12.33 19.98 14.39
CA PRO A 50 -12.15 18.85 15.29
C PRO A 50 -11.11 19.19 16.38
N PRO A 51 -11.20 18.58 17.57
CA PRO A 51 -10.18 18.75 18.60
C PRO A 51 -8.86 18.14 18.14
N PHE A 52 -7.79 18.93 18.13
CA PHE A 52 -6.45 18.50 17.72
C PHE A 52 -5.49 18.59 18.92
N ASP A 53 -4.99 17.46 19.37
CA ASP A 53 -4.15 17.33 20.55
C ASP A 53 -2.80 16.64 20.24
N SER A 54 -1.99 16.39 21.28
CA SER A 54 -0.70 15.72 21.13
C SER A 54 -0.83 14.32 20.54
N SER A 55 -1.90 13.58 20.87
CA SER A 55 -2.09 12.23 20.34
C SER A 55 -2.25 12.23 18.82
N ALA A 56 -2.93 13.24 18.25
CA ALA A 56 -3.02 13.37 16.80
C ALA A 56 -1.65 13.70 16.18
N LYS A 57 -0.89 14.61 16.79
CA LYS A 57 0.46 15.00 16.33
C LYS A 57 1.45 13.84 16.36
N ASP A 58 1.39 13.01 17.41
CA ASP A 58 2.27 11.84 17.58
C ASP A 58 2.07 10.80 16.47
N HIS A 59 0.91 10.81 15.80
CA HIS A 59 0.61 9.97 14.63
C HIS A 59 0.89 10.69 13.29
N GLY A 60 1.67 11.77 13.30
CA GLY A 60 2.07 12.51 12.10
C GLY A 60 0.97 13.40 11.50
N TRP A 61 -0.19 13.52 12.16
CA TRP A 61 -1.26 14.38 11.66
C TRP A 61 -0.91 15.86 11.78
N GLN A 62 -1.35 16.62 10.79
CA GLN A 62 -1.41 18.07 10.83
C GLN A 62 -2.87 18.52 10.76
N LEU A 63 -3.19 19.66 11.39
CA LEU A 63 -4.53 20.27 11.31
C LEU A 63 -4.51 21.39 10.26
N GLY A 64 -5.32 21.24 9.23
CA GLY A 64 -5.68 22.33 8.34
C GLY A 64 -7.00 22.94 8.76
N VAL A 65 -7.16 24.26 8.60
CA VAL A 65 -8.43 24.96 8.84
C VAL A 65 -8.65 25.95 7.70
N PHE A 66 -9.86 25.97 7.15
CA PHE A 66 -10.24 26.92 6.12
C PHE A 66 -11.63 27.51 6.39
N GLN A 67 -11.90 28.68 5.83
CA GLN A 67 -13.22 29.30 5.93
C GLN A 67 -14.14 28.72 4.85
N SER A 68 -15.16 27.95 5.26
CA SER A 68 -16.13 27.38 4.33
C SER A 68 -17.24 28.38 4.00
N LYS A 69 -17.51 28.54 2.70
CA LYS A 69 -18.61 29.36 2.18
C LYS A 69 -19.95 28.67 2.43
N THR A 70 -19.95 27.34 2.42
CA THR A 70 -21.14 26.51 2.61
C THR A 70 -21.51 26.37 4.08
N ALA A 71 -20.56 26.07 4.97
CA ALA A 71 -20.82 25.92 6.41
C ALA A 71 -20.94 27.27 7.14
N LEU A 72 -20.57 28.38 6.49
CA LEU A 72 -20.47 29.72 7.08
C LEU A 72 -19.63 29.74 8.38
N ALA A 73 -18.64 28.86 8.46
CA ALA A 73 -17.80 28.66 9.63
C ALA A 73 -16.40 28.17 9.22
N PRO A 74 -15.39 28.31 10.11
CA PRO A 74 -14.14 27.60 9.96
C PRO A 74 -14.38 26.09 10.00
N VAL A 75 -13.86 25.37 9.00
CA VAL A 75 -13.88 23.91 8.89
C VAL A 75 -12.45 23.40 9.00
N GLY A 76 -12.22 22.47 9.92
CA GLY A 76 -10.94 21.81 10.10
C GLY A 76 -10.90 20.45 9.42
N TYR A 77 -9.71 20.00 9.05
CA TYR A 77 -9.44 18.67 8.51
C TYR A 77 -8.05 18.21 8.96
N TYR A 78 -7.85 16.90 9.06
CA TYR A 78 -6.51 16.37 9.28
C TYR A 78 -5.83 16.10 7.95
N TYR A 79 -4.52 16.25 7.89
CA TYR A 79 -3.79 15.87 6.69
C TYR A 79 -2.41 15.30 7.00
N HIS A 80 -1.92 14.50 6.05
CA HIS A 80 -0.57 14.00 6.00
C HIS A 80 0.00 14.23 4.60
N LEU A 81 1.22 14.76 4.53
CA LEU A 81 1.95 14.99 3.28
C LEU A 81 2.92 13.84 3.02
N PRO A 82 3.17 13.46 1.76
CA PRO A 82 4.10 12.39 1.45
C PRO A 82 5.55 12.81 1.83
N PRO A 83 6.45 11.86 2.17
CA PRO A 83 7.78 12.18 2.66
C PRO A 83 8.66 13.01 1.71
N ASP A 84 8.39 12.94 0.40
CA ASP A 84 9.10 13.69 -0.63
C ASP A 84 8.47 15.04 -0.96
N TYR A 85 7.38 15.43 -0.27
CA TYR A 85 6.63 16.65 -0.58
C TYR A 85 7.52 17.89 -0.58
N ASP A 86 8.44 18.00 0.37
CA ASP A 86 9.31 19.18 0.48
C ASP A 86 10.58 19.13 -0.37
N SER A 87 11.01 17.95 -0.83
CA SER A 87 12.22 17.81 -1.63
C SER A 87 11.96 17.97 -3.13
N ASP A 88 10.78 17.60 -3.63
CA ASP A 88 10.38 17.78 -5.03
C ASP A 88 9.31 18.88 -5.16
N LYS A 89 9.75 20.12 -5.42
CA LYS A 89 8.86 21.28 -5.48
C LYS A 89 7.97 21.33 -6.74
N ASP A 90 8.33 20.58 -7.78
CA ASP A 90 7.60 20.58 -9.06
C ASP A 90 6.55 19.47 -9.11
N ARG A 91 6.73 18.38 -8.35
CA ARG A 91 5.80 17.27 -8.30
C ARG A 91 4.41 17.67 -7.81
N ARG A 92 3.39 17.08 -8.46
CA ARG A 92 1.99 17.12 -8.06
C ARG A 92 1.56 15.74 -7.57
N TYR A 93 0.72 15.71 -6.54
CA TYR A 93 0.35 14.51 -5.82
C TYR A 93 -1.14 14.20 -5.94
N PRO A 94 -1.51 12.92 -6.11
CA PRO A 94 -2.89 12.52 -5.91
C PRO A 94 -3.30 12.72 -4.44
N VAL A 95 -4.61 12.80 -4.20
CA VAL A 95 -5.21 13.03 -2.90
C VAL A 95 -6.18 11.90 -2.56
N LEU A 96 -6.00 11.30 -1.38
CA LEU A 96 -6.92 10.36 -0.77
C LEU A 96 -7.76 11.08 0.29
N TYR A 97 -9.05 11.25 0.02
CA TYR A 97 -10.02 11.80 0.97
C TYR A 97 -10.59 10.65 1.81
N TRP A 98 -10.31 10.67 3.11
CA TRP A 98 -10.81 9.65 4.04
C TRP A 98 -12.03 10.13 4.82
N LEU A 99 -13.02 9.25 4.89
CA LEU A 99 -14.28 9.42 5.59
C LEU A 99 -14.34 8.48 6.81
N HIS A 100 -14.54 9.05 7.99
CA HIS A 100 -14.58 8.29 9.24
C HIS A 100 -15.91 7.52 9.47
N GLY A 101 -15.84 6.52 10.36
CA GLY A 101 -16.99 5.77 10.85
C GLY A 101 -17.88 6.54 11.84
N LEU A 102 -19.01 5.94 12.21
CA LEU A 102 -19.99 6.53 13.13
C LEU A 102 -19.34 6.86 14.49
N GLY A 103 -19.47 8.10 14.95
CA GLY A 103 -18.98 8.55 16.26
C GLY A 103 -17.47 8.79 16.37
N VAL A 104 -16.68 8.51 15.33
CA VAL A 104 -15.21 8.55 15.40
C VAL A 104 -14.68 9.99 15.23
N GLY A 105 -14.85 10.58 14.05
CA GLY A 105 -14.19 11.83 13.66
C GLY A 105 -12.89 11.59 12.86
N PRO A 106 -12.18 12.65 12.46
CA PRO A 106 -11.07 12.57 11.49
C PRO A 106 -9.83 11.78 11.97
N ALA A 107 -9.65 11.60 13.28
CA ALA A 107 -8.63 10.70 13.83
C ALA A 107 -8.85 9.23 13.46
N GLY A 108 -10.04 8.85 12.97
CA GLY A 108 -10.33 7.50 12.50
C GLY A 108 -9.49 7.03 11.30
N ALA A 109 -8.76 7.93 10.65
CA ALA A 109 -7.83 7.62 9.57
C ALA A 109 -6.46 7.11 10.05
N THR A 110 -6.18 7.13 11.36
CA THR A 110 -4.85 6.76 11.90
C THR A 110 -4.35 5.38 11.42
N PRO A 111 -5.16 4.31 11.35
CA PRO A 111 -4.70 3.02 10.79
C PRO A 111 -4.15 3.12 9.36
N VAL A 112 -4.69 4.04 8.55
CA VAL A 112 -4.20 4.32 7.20
C VAL A 112 -2.92 5.14 7.25
N ALA A 113 -2.94 6.26 7.97
CA ALA A 113 -1.80 7.18 8.06
C ALA A 113 -0.53 6.50 8.57
N SER A 114 -0.64 5.71 9.65
CA SER A 114 0.49 4.98 10.25
C SER A 114 1.19 4.00 9.30
N ARG A 115 0.50 3.56 8.24
CA ARG A 115 1.02 2.61 7.25
C ARG A 115 1.42 3.27 5.94
N LEU A 116 0.73 4.36 5.58
CA LEU A 116 0.88 5.03 4.29
C LEU A 116 2.31 5.51 4.06
N ASP A 117 2.92 6.11 5.07
CA ASP A 117 4.23 6.72 4.96
C ASP A 117 5.35 5.69 4.70
N ALA A 118 5.28 4.56 5.39
CA ALA A 118 6.12 3.39 5.15
C ALA A 118 5.86 2.78 3.76
N ALA A 119 4.59 2.72 3.34
CA ALA A 119 4.22 2.21 2.03
C ALA A 119 4.74 3.10 0.89
N ILE A 120 4.71 4.42 1.07
CA ILE A 120 5.28 5.38 0.12
C ILE A 120 6.80 5.22 0.03
N ARG A 121 7.51 5.16 1.18
CA ARG A 121 8.97 4.98 1.20
C ARG A 121 9.43 3.67 0.55
N SER A 122 8.67 2.59 0.75
CA SER A 122 8.94 1.28 0.12
C SER A 122 8.47 1.17 -1.34
N GLY A 123 7.78 2.18 -1.87
CA GLY A 123 7.21 2.17 -3.22
C GLY A 123 6.03 1.21 -3.40
N THR A 124 5.40 0.77 -2.31
CA THR A 124 4.16 -0.04 -2.29
C THR A 124 2.90 0.82 -2.24
N ALA A 125 3.02 2.12 -2.01
CA ALA A 125 1.96 3.10 -2.24
C ALA A 125 2.46 4.20 -3.17
N PRO A 126 1.59 4.79 -4.00
CA PRO A 126 1.94 6.03 -4.67
C PRO A 126 2.16 7.13 -3.62
N ALA A 127 3.16 7.99 -3.83
CA ALA A 127 3.30 9.20 -3.03
C ALA A 127 2.02 10.03 -3.20
N MET A 128 1.29 10.26 -2.10
CA MET A 128 -0.03 10.89 -2.12
C MET A 128 -0.29 11.69 -0.85
N ILE A 129 -1.18 12.67 -0.94
CA ILE A 129 -1.66 13.46 0.19
C ILE A 129 -2.87 12.74 0.79
N LEU A 130 -2.88 12.55 2.11
CA LEU A 130 -4.03 12.00 2.83
C LEU A 130 -4.79 13.13 3.52
N VAL A 131 -6.11 13.21 3.29
CA VAL A 131 -7.01 14.22 3.88
C VAL A 131 -8.11 13.55 4.71
N SER A 132 -7.95 13.67 6.03
CA SER A 132 -8.90 13.43 7.14
C SER A 132 -10.15 14.31 7.14
N CYS A 133 -11.27 13.91 6.53
CA CYS A 133 -12.47 14.75 6.44
C CYS A 133 -13.22 14.88 7.80
N THR A 134 -13.85 16.04 8.03
CA THR A 134 -14.64 16.31 9.25
C THR A 134 -16.13 16.30 8.98
N ASP A 135 -16.86 15.51 9.79
CA ASP A 135 -18.32 15.63 9.98
C ASP A 135 -18.59 16.12 11.42
N PRO A 136 -19.19 17.30 11.62
CA PRO A 136 -19.42 17.89 12.95
C PRO A 136 -20.42 17.08 13.79
N THR A 137 -21.27 16.27 13.15
CA THR A 137 -22.27 15.43 13.84
C THR A 137 -21.73 14.05 14.17
N LYS A 138 -20.67 13.64 13.47
CA LYS A 138 -20.13 12.28 13.44
C LYS A 138 -21.14 11.18 13.06
N GLN A 139 -22.31 11.53 12.54
CA GLN A 139 -23.41 10.60 12.25
C GLN A 139 -24.22 10.98 11.00
N SER A 140 -23.71 11.89 10.18
CA SER A 140 -24.39 12.45 9.00
C SER A 140 -24.57 11.45 7.87
N PHE A 141 -23.89 10.29 7.92
CA PHE A 141 -23.73 9.40 6.76
C PHE A 141 -23.20 10.14 5.52
N TRP A 142 -22.42 11.21 5.75
CA TRP A 142 -21.81 12.04 4.71
C TRP A 142 -22.82 12.65 3.74
N THR A 143 -24.05 12.88 4.20
CA THR A 143 -25.17 13.43 3.41
C THR A 143 -25.60 14.78 3.99
N ASP A 144 -25.89 15.75 3.12
CA ASP A 144 -26.48 17.02 3.56
C ASP A 144 -27.80 16.78 4.32
N SER A 145 -27.94 17.39 5.50
CA SER A 145 -29.18 17.27 6.28
C SER A 145 -30.35 17.82 5.48
N ARG A 146 -31.52 17.18 5.59
CA ARG A 146 -32.72 17.54 4.83
C ARG A 146 -33.13 19.01 5.02
N ASP A 147 -32.92 19.54 6.22
CA ASP A 147 -33.22 20.91 6.60
C ASP A 147 -32.12 21.92 6.22
N GLY A 148 -31.01 21.44 5.62
CA GLY A 148 -29.89 22.25 5.15
C GLY A 148 -28.95 22.77 6.24
N ARG A 149 -29.18 22.44 7.51
CA ARG A 149 -28.36 22.95 8.63
C ARG A 149 -26.97 22.32 8.72
N VAL A 150 -26.80 21.08 8.26
CA VAL A 150 -25.53 20.37 8.24
C VAL A 150 -25.21 19.97 6.80
N PRO A 151 -24.63 20.88 6.00
CA PRO A 151 -24.31 20.63 4.60
C PRO A 151 -22.97 19.89 4.42
N VAL A 152 -22.78 18.74 5.09
CA VAL A 152 -21.51 18.00 5.10
C VAL A 152 -21.08 17.54 3.72
N GLU A 153 -22.01 17.07 2.88
CA GLU A 153 -21.68 16.61 1.54
C GLU A 153 -21.17 17.79 0.72
N THR A 154 -21.92 18.90 0.72
CA THR A 154 -21.57 20.08 -0.07
C THR A 154 -20.23 20.67 0.39
N VAL A 155 -19.97 20.72 1.71
CA VAL A 155 -18.69 21.16 2.27
C VAL A 155 -17.53 20.29 1.77
N ILE A 156 -17.68 18.96 1.75
CA ILE A 156 -16.60 18.07 1.32
C ILE A 156 -16.36 18.19 -0.19
N VAL A 157 -17.40 18.06 -1.01
CA VAL A 157 -17.23 17.92 -2.48
C VAL A 157 -16.97 19.24 -3.20
N ARG A 158 -17.33 20.38 -2.59
CA ARG A 158 -17.07 21.71 -3.14
C ARG A 158 -15.96 22.41 -2.39
N ASP A 159 -16.24 22.81 -1.16
CA ASP A 159 -15.37 23.74 -0.44
C ASP A 159 -14.03 23.12 -0.07
N LEU A 160 -14.03 21.89 0.48
CA LEU A 160 -12.80 21.22 0.89
C LEU A 160 -11.95 20.82 -0.31
N VAL A 161 -12.53 20.24 -1.36
CA VAL A 161 -11.77 19.90 -2.59
C VAL A 161 -11.13 21.13 -3.21
N GLU A 162 -11.88 22.23 -3.36
CA GLU A 162 -11.36 23.52 -3.86
C GLU A 162 -10.21 24.03 -2.98
N HIS A 163 -10.39 23.99 -1.65
CA HIS A 163 -9.37 24.41 -0.70
C HIS A 163 -8.10 23.57 -0.78
N ILE A 164 -8.22 22.24 -0.84
CA ILE A 164 -7.08 21.32 -0.89
C ILE A 164 -6.27 21.53 -2.18
N ASP A 165 -6.93 21.69 -3.33
CA ASP A 165 -6.25 21.96 -4.60
C ASP A 165 -5.58 23.34 -4.65
N ALA A 166 -6.13 24.33 -3.94
CA ALA A 166 -5.52 25.65 -3.83
C ALA A 166 -4.36 25.70 -2.83
N THR A 167 -4.35 24.80 -1.84
CA THR A 167 -3.38 24.83 -0.72
C THR A 167 -2.19 23.92 -0.96
N PHE A 168 -2.41 22.75 -1.58
CA PHE A 168 -1.39 21.74 -1.78
C PHE A 168 -1.09 21.52 -3.26
N ARG A 169 0.08 20.94 -3.55
CA ARG A 169 0.49 20.56 -4.91
C ARG A 169 -0.27 19.31 -5.37
N THR A 170 -1.56 19.45 -5.66
CA THR A 170 -2.40 18.31 -6.04
C THR A 170 -2.46 18.07 -7.55
N ILE A 171 -2.75 16.83 -7.95
CA ILE A 171 -3.28 16.52 -9.28
C ILE A 171 -4.76 16.88 -9.26
N ALA A 172 -5.08 18.13 -9.59
CA ALA A 172 -6.40 18.75 -9.46
C ALA A 172 -7.42 18.26 -10.52
N GLY A 173 -7.64 16.95 -10.60
CA GLY A 173 -8.63 16.30 -11.46
C GLY A 173 -9.01 14.93 -10.91
N ARG A 174 -10.09 14.33 -11.40
CA ARG A 174 -10.59 13.04 -10.89
C ARG A 174 -9.54 11.93 -10.90
N GLN A 175 -8.67 11.91 -11.90
CA GLN A 175 -7.56 10.97 -12.03
C GLN A 175 -6.57 11.05 -10.85
N GLY A 176 -6.54 12.16 -10.14
CA GLY A 176 -5.73 12.40 -8.95
C GLY A 176 -6.53 12.37 -7.65
N ARG A 177 -7.81 12.00 -7.65
CA ARG A 177 -8.65 12.04 -6.43
C ARG A 177 -9.28 10.68 -6.15
N ALA A 178 -9.00 10.15 -4.97
CA ALA A 178 -9.67 8.99 -4.41
C ALA A 178 -10.50 9.37 -3.19
N ILE A 179 -11.59 8.63 -2.96
CA ILE A 179 -12.37 8.72 -1.73
C ILE A 179 -12.46 7.34 -1.07
N GLU A 180 -12.21 7.29 0.22
CA GLU A 180 -12.20 6.06 1.02
C GLU A 180 -12.93 6.25 2.34
N GLY A 181 -13.48 5.18 2.91
CA GLY A 181 -13.85 5.21 4.32
C GLY A 181 -14.23 3.85 4.89
N HIS A 182 -14.30 3.80 6.22
CA HIS A 182 -14.67 2.60 6.98
C HIS A 182 -16.08 2.72 7.60
N SER A 183 -16.90 1.66 7.54
CA SER A 183 -18.24 1.62 8.18
C SER A 183 -19.18 2.71 7.62
N MET A 184 -19.64 3.67 8.45
CA MET A 184 -20.34 4.87 7.95
C MET A 184 -19.52 5.63 6.90
N GLY A 185 -18.20 5.65 7.04
CA GLY A 185 -17.28 6.19 6.04
C GLY A 185 -17.30 5.42 4.73
N GLY A 186 -17.42 4.09 4.77
CA GLY A 186 -17.55 3.26 3.57
C GLY A 186 -18.88 3.48 2.85
N TYR A 187 -19.97 3.73 3.62
CA TYR A 187 -21.22 4.25 3.04
C TYR A 187 -20.98 5.59 2.36
N GLY A 188 -20.28 6.52 3.03
CA GLY A 188 -19.95 7.84 2.47
C GLY A 188 -19.10 7.78 1.20
N ALA A 189 -18.12 6.88 1.15
CA ALA A 189 -17.25 6.72 0.00
C ALA A 189 -18.05 6.23 -1.22
N ALA A 190 -18.92 5.24 -1.02
CA ALA A 190 -19.88 4.81 -2.03
C ALA A 190 -20.85 5.95 -2.43
N TYR A 191 -21.41 6.64 -1.45
CA TYR A 191 -22.37 7.74 -1.65
C TYR A 191 -21.79 8.87 -2.50
N LEU A 192 -20.73 9.52 -2.02
CA LEU A 192 -20.11 10.66 -2.69
C LEU A 192 -19.39 10.23 -3.97
N GLY A 193 -18.71 9.08 -3.97
CA GLY A 193 -18.02 8.55 -5.14
C GLY A 193 -18.96 8.27 -6.32
N PHE A 194 -20.15 7.72 -6.06
CA PHE A 194 -21.12 7.42 -7.12
C PHE A 194 -22.01 8.61 -7.49
N LYS A 195 -22.20 9.57 -6.59
CA LYS A 195 -22.91 10.84 -6.90
C LYS A 195 -22.03 11.80 -7.71
N TYR A 196 -20.73 11.82 -7.44
CA TYR A 196 -19.75 12.72 -8.05
C TYR A 196 -18.62 11.98 -8.77
N PRO A 197 -18.92 11.13 -9.78
CA PRO A 197 -17.90 10.35 -10.49
C PRO A 197 -16.95 11.21 -11.33
N ASP A 198 -17.31 12.47 -11.61
CA ASP A 198 -16.43 13.44 -12.28
C ASP A 198 -15.49 14.17 -11.31
N THR A 199 -15.70 14.04 -9.99
CA THR A 199 -14.80 14.58 -8.95
C THR A 199 -13.82 13.53 -8.48
N PHE A 200 -14.27 12.28 -8.25
CA PHE A 200 -13.47 11.18 -7.73
C PHE A 200 -13.24 10.10 -8.79
N GLY A 201 -11.97 9.80 -9.06
CA GLY A 201 -11.56 8.73 -9.99
C GLY A 201 -11.49 7.35 -9.36
N ALA A 202 -11.39 7.29 -8.03
CA ALA A 202 -11.30 6.05 -7.29
C ALA A 202 -12.19 6.07 -6.03
N VAL A 203 -12.85 4.95 -5.76
CA VAL A 203 -13.78 4.77 -4.64
C VAL A 203 -13.41 3.50 -3.89
N SER A 204 -13.02 3.65 -2.62
CA SER A 204 -12.65 2.55 -1.73
C SER A 204 -13.65 2.40 -0.59
N ILE A 205 -14.35 1.27 -0.57
CA ILE A 205 -15.42 0.98 0.39
C ILE A 205 -14.90 -0.07 1.38
N LEU A 206 -14.49 0.36 2.57
CA LEU A 206 -14.01 -0.54 3.62
C LEU A 206 -15.13 -0.85 4.61
N ALA A 207 -15.52 -2.12 4.70
CA ALA A 207 -16.58 -2.62 5.57
C ALA A 207 -17.79 -1.68 5.63
N GLY A 208 -18.30 -1.28 4.45
CA GLY A 208 -19.27 -0.19 4.35
C GLY A 208 -20.57 -0.50 5.06
N ALA A 209 -21.10 0.45 5.84
CA ALA A 209 -22.42 0.37 6.47
C ALA A 209 -23.53 0.63 5.44
N LEU A 210 -23.52 -0.13 4.34
CA LEU A 210 -24.34 0.00 3.13
C LEU A 210 -25.82 -0.35 3.35
N ARG A 211 -26.44 0.25 4.37
CA ARG A 211 -27.86 0.08 4.69
C ARG A 211 -28.73 0.68 3.58
N SER A 212 -29.84 0.03 3.26
CA SER A 212 -30.86 0.62 2.39
C SER A 212 -31.61 1.73 3.13
N ALA A 213 -32.24 2.64 2.38
CA ALA A 213 -33.07 3.69 2.95
C ALA A 213 -34.22 3.12 3.80
N GLU A 214 -34.80 2.00 3.40
CA GLU A 214 -35.86 1.30 4.13
C GLU A 214 -35.34 0.78 5.47
N THR A 215 -34.12 0.24 5.50
CA THR A 215 -33.50 -0.26 6.73
C THR A 215 -33.15 0.89 7.68
N ILE A 216 -32.70 2.03 7.15
CA ILE A 216 -32.44 3.25 7.92
C ILE A 216 -33.76 3.78 8.51
N ALA A 217 -34.82 3.88 7.69
CA ALA A 217 -36.13 4.36 8.08
C ALA A 217 -36.79 3.46 9.12
N ALA A 218 -36.75 2.14 8.94
CA ALA A 218 -37.31 1.16 9.88
C ALA A 218 -36.65 1.23 11.27
N LYS A 219 -35.35 1.53 11.34
CA LYS A 219 -34.67 1.75 12.62
C LYS A 219 -35.15 3.04 13.31
N GLY A 220 -35.60 4.04 12.54
CA GLY A 220 -36.19 5.28 13.04
C GLY A 220 -35.28 6.14 13.93
N GLY A 221 -33.97 5.88 13.97
CA GLY A 221 -33.03 6.49 14.90
C GLY A 221 -32.63 7.93 14.59
N PRO A 222 -31.69 8.53 15.36
CA PRO A 222 -31.24 9.91 15.21
C PRO A 222 -30.81 10.25 13.77
N THR A 223 -30.00 9.40 13.13
CA THR A 223 -29.62 9.58 11.71
C THR A 223 -30.84 9.75 10.81
N PHE A 224 -31.87 8.92 10.95
CA PHE A 224 -33.06 9.02 10.10
C PHE A 224 -33.83 10.32 10.34
N ARG A 225 -34.00 10.72 11.60
CA ARG A 225 -34.76 11.91 11.96
C ARG A 225 -34.01 13.21 11.67
N GLU A 226 -32.73 13.26 12.00
CA GLU A 226 -31.93 14.50 11.98
C GLU A 226 -31.23 14.72 10.65
N VAL A 227 -30.71 13.67 10.00
CA VAL A 227 -30.05 13.79 8.68
C VAL A 227 -31.09 13.73 7.59
N PHE A 228 -31.92 12.68 7.58
CA PHE A 228 -32.87 12.45 6.50
C PHE A 228 -34.25 13.10 6.74
N GLY A 229 -34.44 13.82 7.85
CA GLY A 229 -35.67 14.54 8.17
C GLY A 229 -36.89 13.64 8.44
N GLY A 230 -36.67 12.36 8.76
CA GLY A 230 -37.73 11.36 8.82
C GLY A 230 -38.34 11.00 7.46
N ASP A 231 -37.72 11.42 6.35
CA ASP A 231 -38.21 11.20 5.00
C ASP A 231 -37.44 10.06 4.31
N VAL A 232 -38.08 8.89 4.22
CA VAL A 232 -37.49 7.73 3.53
C VAL A 232 -37.24 7.99 2.05
N ARG A 233 -37.99 8.90 1.40
CA ARG A 233 -37.76 9.24 -0.01
C ARG A 233 -36.48 10.03 -0.17
N TYR A 234 -36.20 10.96 0.75
CA TYR A 234 -34.93 11.69 0.77
C TYR A 234 -33.75 10.77 1.08
N ALA A 235 -33.90 9.87 2.05
CA ALA A 235 -32.90 8.83 2.33
C ALA A 235 -32.64 7.93 1.10
N ARG A 236 -33.69 7.53 0.39
CA ARG A 236 -33.59 6.70 -0.82
C ARG A 236 -32.91 7.44 -1.96
N ALA A 237 -33.28 8.68 -2.21
CA ALA A 237 -32.67 9.52 -3.25
C ALA A 237 -31.17 9.75 -2.98
N ASN A 238 -30.78 9.82 -1.71
CA ASN A 238 -29.39 10.00 -1.28
C ASN A 238 -28.78 8.71 -0.71
N SER A 239 -29.06 7.56 -1.33
CA SER A 239 -28.41 6.30 -0.97
C SER A 239 -27.42 5.83 -2.03
N PRO A 240 -26.30 5.18 -1.64
CA PRO A 240 -25.37 4.56 -2.59
C PRO A 240 -26.07 3.59 -3.55
N TRP A 241 -27.08 2.85 -3.07
CA TRP A 241 -27.86 1.90 -3.85
C TRP A 241 -28.58 2.54 -5.02
N THR A 242 -29.20 3.70 -4.79
CA THR A 242 -29.89 4.46 -5.84
C THR A 242 -28.89 5.13 -6.77
N LEU A 243 -27.87 5.77 -6.20
CA LEU A 243 -26.92 6.58 -6.96
C LEU A 243 -26.05 5.75 -7.89
N VAL A 244 -25.65 4.55 -7.49
CA VAL A 244 -24.87 3.66 -8.35
C VAL A 244 -25.66 3.20 -9.56
N GLN A 245 -26.96 2.95 -9.41
CA GLN A 245 -27.85 2.60 -10.52
C GLN A 245 -28.04 3.80 -11.46
N GLN A 246 -28.33 4.98 -10.90
CA GLN A 246 -28.54 6.19 -11.69
C GLN A 246 -27.30 6.63 -12.47
N ASN A 247 -26.11 6.43 -11.89
CA ASN A 247 -24.84 6.88 -12.47
C ASN A 247 -24.02 5.74 -13.08
N ALA A 248 -24.56 4.52 -13.23
CA ALA A 248 -23.81 3.35 -13.70
C ALA A 248 -23.03 3.61 -14.99
N ALA A 249 -23.67 4.26 -15.98
CA ALA A 249 -23.03 4.60 -17.26
C ALA A 249 -21.88 5.61 -17.13
N ARG A 250 -21.88 6.46 -16.10
CA ARG A 250 -20.80 7.42 -15.82
C ARG A 250 -19.65 6.79 -15.02
N ILE A 251 -19.90 5.65 -14.38
CA ILE A 251 -18.94 4.92 -13.52
C ILE A 251 -18.20 3.84 -14.33
N ARG A 252 -18.92 3.07 -15.15
CA ARG A 252 -18.38 1.93 -15.92
C ARG A 252 -17.16 2.32 -16.75
N GLY A 253 -16.06 1.57 -16.57
CA GLY A 253 -14.78 1.78 -17.26
C GLY A 253 -14.09 3.11 -16.97
N ARG A 254 -14.59 3.90 -16.01
CA ARG A 254 -14.11 5.27 -15.73
C ARG A 254 -13.70 5.46 -14.28
N THR A 255 -14.34 4.79 -13.33
CA THR A 255 -14.06 4.92 -11.90
C THR A 255 -13.52 3.59 -11.37
N PHE A 256 -12.37 3.64 -10.72
CA PHE A 256 -11.84 2.49 -9.99
C PHE A 256 -12.67 2.29 -8.73
N VAL A 257 -13.14 1.07 -8.48
CA VAL A 257 -13.95 0.77 -7.31
C VAL A 257 -13.37 -0.44 -6.59
N ARG A 258 -13.32 -0.40 -5.26
CA ARG A 258 -13.09 -1.59 -4.44
C ARG A 258 -14.06 -1.68 -3.28
N ILE A 259 -14.38 -2.90 -2.89
CA ILE A 259 -15.07 -3.22 -1.65
C ILE A 259 -14.25 -4.26 -0.89
N SER A 260 -13.92 -3.96 0.36
CA SER A 260 -13.11 -4.83 1.22
C SER A 260 -13.75 -4.95 2.59
N VAL A 261 -13.97 -6.16 3.08
CA VAL A 261 -14.68 -6.40 4.36
C VAL A 261 -14.12 -7.65 5.06
N GLY A 262 -14.13 -7.66 6.39
CA GLY A 262 -13.64 -8.81 7.16
C GLY A 262 -14.55 -10.03 7.10
N ASP A 263 -13.98 -11.23 7.19
CA ASP A 263 -14.70 -12.51 7.25
C ASP A 263 -15.58 -12.67 8.51
N LYS A 264 -15.21 -11.99 9.60
CA LYS A 264 -15.95 -11.94 10.88
C LYS A 264 -16.71 -10.63 11.07
N ASP A 265 -16.77 -9.78 10.04
CA ASP A 265 -17.48 -8.51 10.10
C ASP A 265 -18.99 -8.72 9.95
N GLY A 266 -19.78 -8.14 10.86
CA GLY A 266 -21.25 -8.19 10.83
C GLY A 266 -21.88 -7.50 9.61
N LEU A 267 -21.12 -6.73 8.83
CA LEU A 267 -21.55 -6.07 7.59
C LEU A 267 -21.17 -6.86 6.33
N LEU A 268 -20.53 -8.02 6.45
CA LEU A 268 -20.10 -8.84 5.31
C LEU A 268 -21.25 -9.13 4.35
N SER A 269 -22.39 -9.61 4.85
CA SER A 269 -23.55 -9.93 4.02
C SER A 269 -24.05 -8.72 3.22
N ARG A 270 -24.09 -7.55 3.84
CA ARG A 270 -24.55 -6.32 3.19
C ARG A 270 -23.56 -5.82 2.12
N ASN A 271 -22.26 -5.93 2.39
CA ASN A 271 -21.23 -5.61 1.40
C ASN A 271 -21.26 -6.59 0.23
N ALA A 272 -21.51 -7.88 0.48
CA ALA A 272 -21.68 -8.89 -0.57
C ALA A 272 -22.92 -8.62 -1.44
N GLU A 273 -24.05 -8.22 -0.85
CA GLU A 273 -25.23 -7.80 -1.62
C GLU A 273 -24.94 -6.58 -2.51
N PHE A 274 -24.18 -5.61 -2.00
CA PHE A 274 -23.82 -4.42 -2.78
C PHE A 274 -22.82 -4.76 -3.90
N HIS A 275 -21.84 -5.63 -3.64
CA HIS A 275 -20.99 -6.22 -4.65
C HIS A 275 -21.82 -6.88 -5.77
N GLN A 276 -22.82 -7.69 -5.43
CA GLN A 276 -23.72 -8.30 -6.42
C GLN A 276 -24.52 -7.27 -7.22
N MET A 277 -24.87 -6.12 -6.63
CA MET A 277 -25.46 -5.00 -7.36
C MET A 277 -24.47 -4.41 -8.38
N LEU A 278 -23.21 -4.19 -8.01
CA LEU A 278 -22.18 -3.70 -8.93
C LEU A 278 -21.95 -4.67 -10.09
N VAL A 279 -21.91 -5.98 -9.81
CA VAL A 279 -21.84 -7.04 -10.84
C VAL A 279 -23.02 -6.93 -11.82
N LYS A 280 -24.25 -6.82 -11.31
CA LYS A 280 -25.46 -6.68 -12.16
C LYS A 280 -25.46 -5.42 -13.02
N LEU A 281 -24.81 -4.36 -12.56
CA LEU A 281 -24.70 -3.08 -13.28
C LEU A 281 -23.50 -3.04 -14.23
N ASP A 282 -22.73 -4.13 -14.33
CA ASP A 282 -21.51 -4.24 -15.13
C ASP A 282 -20.43 -3.22 -14.71
N ILE A 283 -20.38 -2.88 -13.41
CA ILE A 283 -19.37 -1.99 -12.85
C ILE A 283 -18.18 -2.84 -12.40
N GLU A 284 -17.06 -2.70 -13.10
CA GLU A 284 -15.79 -3.31 -12.70
C GLU A 284 -15.35 -2.82 -11.32
N HIS A 285 -14.99 -3.76 -10.44
CA HIS A 285 -14.52 -3.44 -9.10
C HIS A 285 -13.75 -4.60 -8.48
N ALA A 286 -12.85 -4.28 -7.55
CA ALA A 286 -12.20 -5.27 -6.71
C ALA A 286 -13.13 -5.66 -5.54
N TRP A 287 -13.21 -6.95 -5.25
CA TRP A 287 -13.93 -7.51 -4.11
C TRP A 287 -12.98 -8.37 -3.29
N SER A 288 -12.84 -8.09 -1.99
CA SER A 288 -11.95 -8.84 -1.12
C SER A 288 -12.58 -9.09 0.25
N ILE A 289 -12.50 -10.35 0.70
CA ILE A 289 -12.81 -10.73 2.07
C ILE A 289 -11.49 -10.89 2.83
N VAL A 290 -11.30 -10.10 3.88
CA VAL A 290 -10.08 -10.10 4.69
C VAL A 290 -10.23 -11.13 5.82
N PRO A 291 -9.34 -12.13 5.93
CA PRO A 291 -9.47 -13.18 6.93
C PRO A 291 -9.18 -12.66 8.35
N ASN A 292 -9.78 -13.31 9.34
CA ASN A 292 -9.62 -12.99 10.76
C ASN A 292 -9.88 -11.52 11.14
N CYS A 293 -10.79 -10.86 10.44
CA CYS A 293 -11.05 -9.44 10.64
C CYS A 293 -12.50 -9.22 11.11
N THR A 294 -12.65 -8.63 12.29
CA THR A 294 -13.93 -8.12 12.80
C THR A 294 -14.19 -6.71 12.25
N HIS A 295 -15.17 -5.98 12.81
CA HIS A 295 -15.51 -4.63 12.37
C HIS A 295 -14.51 -3.56 12.86
N SER A 296 -13.24 -3.74 12.50
CA SER A 296 -12.10 -2.93 12.93
C SER A 296 -11.22 -2.55 11.74
N PRO A 297 -10.99 -1.25 11.47
CA PRO A 297 -10.08 -0.84 10.41
C PRO A 297 -8.65 -1.30 10.69
N GLU A 298 -8.22 -1.32 11.96
CA GLU A 298 -6.86 -1.77 12.32
C GLU A 298 -6.65 -3.24 11.97
N GLU A 299 -7.61 -4.12 12.29
CA GLU A 299 -7.56 -5.54 11.91
C GLU A 299 -7.61 -5.72 10.40
N LEU A 300 -8.42 -4.90 9.71
CA LEU A 300 -8.58 -4.96 8.26
C LEU A 300 -7.28 -4.65 7.53
N PHE A 301 -6.55 -3.62 7.97
CA PHE A 301 -5.24 -3.29 7.40
C PHE A 301 -4.13 -4.24 7.88
N ALA A 302 -4.19 -4.76 9.09
CA ALA A 302 -3.19 -5.70 9.61
C ALA A 302 -3.28 -7.09 8.95
N ASN A 303 -4.50 -7.57 8.67
CA ASN A 303 -4.74 -8.88 8.08
C ASN A 303 -4.95 -8.82 6.56
N TRP A 304 -4.73 -7.65 5.93
CA TRP A 304 -4.96 -7.46 4.51
C TRP A 304 -4.12 -8.46 3.70
N PRO A 305 -4.73 -9.26 2.81
CA PRO A 305 -3.95 -10.16 1.95
C PRO A 305 -3.12 -9.33 0.97
N GLY A 306 -1.81 -9.24 1.20
CA GLY A 306 -0.90 -8.46 0.36
C GLY A 306 -0.90 -6.97 0.70
N ASN A 307 -0.88 -6.12 -0.32
CA ASN A 307 -0.69 -4.69 -0.17
C ASN A 307 -2.02 -3.90 -0.23
N PRO A 308 -2.46 -3.27 0.88
CA PRO A 308 -3.71 -2.50 0.90
C PRO A 308 -3.68 -1.22 0.05
N PHE A 309 -2.51 -0.79 -0.43
CA PHE A 309 -2.36 0.42 -1.26
C PHE A 309 -2.24 0.13 -2.76
N GLU A 310 -2.22 -1.14 -3.18
CA GLU A 310 -2.12 -1.54 -4.59
C GLU A 310 -3.24 -0.94 -5.45
N PHE A 311 -4.45 -0.86 -4.90
CA PHE A 311 -5.59 -0.22 -5.54
C PHE A 311 -5.29 1.22 -5.99
N TYR A 312 -4.53 1.98 -5.19
CA TYR A 312 -4.16 3.35 -5.51
C TYR A 312 -3.04 3.44 -6.54
N ILE A 313 -2.14 2.45 -6.60
CA ILE A 313 -1.16 2.34 -7.68
C ILE A 313 -1.91 2.23 -9.01
N ALA A 314 -2.86 1.30 -9.11
CA ALA A 314 -3.65 1.12 -10.33
C ALA A 314 -4.48 2.36 -10.66
N ALA A 315 -5.19 2.92 -9.66
CA ALA A 315 -6.06 4.06 -9.86
C ALA A 315 -5.34 5.34 -10.27
N PHE A 316 -4.09 5.53 -9.83
CA PHE A 316 -3.31 6.73 -10.13
C PHE A 316 -2.23 6.52 -11.20
N ALA A 317 -2.04 5.30 -11.71
CA ALA A 317 -1.11 5.02 -12.81
C ALA A 317 -1.43 5.79 -14.10
N THR A 318 -2.68 6.17 -14.32
CA THR A 318 -3.13 6.94 -15.48
C THR A 318 -2.95 8.46 -15.33
N SER A 319 -2.38 8.93 -14.21
CA SER A 319 -2.12 10.35 -13.96
C SER A 319 -0.71 10.75 -14.44
N PRO A 320 -0.55 11.84 -15.22
CA PRO A 320 0.74 12.25 -15.80
C PRO A 320 1.88 12.65 -14.82
N SER A 321 1.83 12.34 -13.52
CA SER A 321 2.84 12.82 -12.55
C SER A 321 3.20 11.86 -11.41
N SER A 322 3.41 10.57 -11.67
CA SER A 322 3.82 9.62 -10.61
C SER A 322 5.28 9.14 -10.66
N GLY A 323 6.12 9.65 -11.57
CA GLY A 323 7.57 9.48 -11.50
C GLY A 323 8.27 10.78 -11.09
N PRO A 324 9.25 10.77 -10.14
CA PRO A 324 10.05 11.95 -9.89
C PRO A 324 10.81 12.37 -11.16
N PRO A 325 10.95 13.68 -11.47
CA PRO A 325 11.75 14.14 -12.60
C PRO A 325 13.21 13.74 -12.37
N GLY A 326 13.70 12.78 -13.13
CA GLY A 326 15.08 12.28 -13.05
C GLY A 326 15.22 10.77 -12.77
N GLN A 327 14.17 10.06 -12.37
CA GLN A 327 14.18 8.59 -12.45
C GLN A 327 13.84 8.17 -13.88
N LYS A 328 14.83 7.61 -14.60
CA LYS A 328 14.54 6.85 -15.81
C LYS A 328 13.54 5.74 -15.45
N ALA A 329 12.54 5.53 -16.31
CA ALA A 329 11.51 4.53 -16.09
C ALA A 329 12.13 3.15 -15.79
N GLU A 330 11.60 2.45 -14.79
CA GLU A 330 12.00 1.08 -14.47
C GLU A 330 11.82 0.19 -15.70
N ILE A 331 12.87 -0.53 -16.10
CA ILE A 331 12.81 -1.45 -17.23
C ILE A 331 12.30 -2.79 -16.69
N VAL A 332 10.99 -2.98 -16.73
CA VAL A 332 10.33 -4.22 -16.33
C VAL A 332 9.88 -4.99 -17.57
N ARG A 333 10.21 -6.28 -17.65
CA ARG A 333 9.81 -7.16 -18.74
C ARG A 333 9.10 -8.39 -18.21
N GLU A 334 8.14 -8.90 -18.96
CA GLU A 334 7.43 -10.12 -18.62
C GLU A 334 7.84 -11.25 -19.57
N PHE A 335 8.08 -12.44 -19.01
CA PHE A 335 8.44 -13.63 -19.78
C PHE A 335 7.60 -14.81 -19.32
N VAL A 336 7.04 -15.56 -20.26
CA VAL A 336 6.45 -16.87 -19.97
C VAL A 336 7.58 -17.87 -19.79
N TYR A 337 7.75 -18.39 -18.58
CA TYR A 337 8.79 -19.40 -18.31
C TYR A 337 8.26 -20.83 -18.40
N LYS A 338 6.95 -21.02 -18.19
CA LYS A 338 6.32 -22.34 -18.20
C LYS A 338 4.89 -22.27 -18.72
N ARG A 339 4.52 -23.24 -19.54
CA ARG A 339 3.14 -23.45 -20.02
C ARG A 339 2.60 -24.68 -19.32
N THR A 340 1.47 -24.55 -18.64
CA THR A 340 0.82 -25.64 -17.90
C THR A 340 -0.60 -25.84 -18.39
N PRO A 341 -1.26 -26.98 -18.10
CA PRO A 341 -2.69 -27.14 -18.36
C PRO A 341 -3.57 -26.08 -17.68
N GLN A 342 -3.08 -25.45 -16.61
CA GLN A 342 -3.77 -24.41 -15.85
C GLN A 342 -3.52 -22.99 -16.37
N GLY A 343 -2.60 -22.82 -17.33
CA GLY A 343 -2.24 -21.52 -17.89
C GLY A 343 -0.73 -21.29 -18.01
N GLU A 344 -0.38 -20.09 -18.48
CA GLU A 344 1.00 -19.62 -18.56
C GLU A 344 1.47 -19.09 -17.21
N LEU A 345 2.63 -19.57 -16.75
CA LEU A 345 3.32 -19.00 -15.60
C LEU A 345 4.41 -18.04 -16.08
N LYS A 346 4.49 -16.89 -15.41
CA LYS A 346 5.26 -15.76 -15.87
C LYS A 346 6.31 -15.31 -14.85
N LEU A 347 7.39 -14.75 -15.37
CA LEU A 347 8.42 -14.04 -14.63
C LEU A 347 8.29 -12.56 -14.95
N GLN A 348 8.23 -11.73 -13.93
CA GLN A 348 8.41 -10.29 -14.06
C GLN A 348 9.86 -9.93 -13.73
N VAL A 349 10.61 -9.48 -14.72
CA VAL A 349 12.05 -9.23 -14.64
C VAL A 349 12.31 -7.73 -14.59
N HIS A 350 12.83 -7.27 -13.46
CA HIS A 350 13.29 -5.90 -13.21
C HIS A 350 14.76 -5.82 -13.62
N MET A 351 15.01 -5.10 -14.71
CA MET A 351 16.36 -4.91 -15.25
C MET A 351 17.05 -3.72 -14.57
N PRO A 352 18.35 -3.84 -14.26
CA PRO A 352 19.12 -2.75 -13.65
C PRO A 352 19.40 -1.62 -14.64
N GLU A 353 19.74 -0.43 -14.13
CA GLU A 353 20.15 0.67 -15.00
C GLU A 353 21.43 0.32 -15.78
N GLY A 354 21.49 0.75 -17.04
CA GLY A 354 22.62 0.44 -17.94
C GLY A 354 22.68 -1.03 -18.35
N TRP A 355 21.58 -1.77 -18.21
CA TRP A 355 21.48 -3.15 -18.67
C TRP A 355 21.72 -3.28 -20.18
N THR A 356 22.55 -4.25 -20.55
CA THR A 356 22.74 -4.75 -21.91
C THR A 356 22.82 -6.28 -21.86
N GLY A 357 22.43 -6.96 -22.95
CA GLY A 357 22.55 -8.42 -23.04
C GLY A 357 23.98 -8.96 -22.98
N GLN A 358 25.00 -8.09 -23.03
CA GLN A 358 26.41 -8.47 -22.86
C GLN A 358 26.87 -8.46 -21.39
N ASN A 359 26.05 -7.95 -20.46
CA ASN A 359 26.41 -7.99 -19.05
C ASN A 359 26.39 -9.43 -18.50
N LYS A 360 27.12 -9.66 -17.41
CA LYS A 360 27.06 -10.89 -16.60
C LYS A 360 26.71 -10.51 -15.16
N ARG A 361 25.46 -10.13 -14.93
CA ARG A 361 25.01 -9.62 -13.63
C ARG A 361 24.48 -10.77 -12.76
N PRO A 362 24.70 -10.72 -11.44
CA PRO A 362 23.98 -11.58 -10.52
C PRO A 362 22.47 -11.38 -10.66
N ALA A 363 21.71 -12.43 -10.41
CA ALA A 363 20.25 -12.40 -10.45
C ALA A 363 19.65 -12.91 -9.15
N VAL A 364 18.50 -12.39 -8.78
CA VAL A 364 17.69 -12.90 -7.66
C VAL A 364 16.29 -13.23 -8.17
N VAL A 365 15.80 -14.44 -7.87
CA VAL A 365 14.42 -14.84 -8.13
C VAL A 365 13.66 -14.94 -6.81
N PHE A 366 12.53 -14.23 -6.73
CA PHE A 366 11.67 -14.15 -5.57
C PHE A 366 10.43 -15.02 -5.73
N PHE A 367 10.15 -15.83 -4.71
CA PHE A 367 8.98 -16.66 -4.58
C PHE A 367 8.10 -16.17 -3.42
N PHE A 368 6.91 -15.65 -3.75
CA PHE A 368 5.98 -15.11 -2.75
C PHE A 368 5.49 -16.18 -1.77
N ASN A 369 5.02 -15.76 -0.60
CA ASN A 369 4.34 -16.57 0.38
C ASN A 369 2.94 -16.92 -0.12
N SER A 370 2.77 -18.19 -0.49
CA SER A 370 1.49 -18.68 -0.97
C SER A 370 0.64 -19.36 0.08
N ARG A 371 1.23 -19.81 1.19
CA ARG A 371 0.63 -20.87 2.03
C ARG A 371 0.10 -22.04 1.19
N TRP A 372 0.76 -22.32 0.06
CA TRP A 372 0.33 -23.24 -1.02
C TRP A 372 -1.06 -23.00 -1.61
N THR A 373 -1.74 -21.90 -1.26
CA THR A 373 -3.16 -21.66 -1.56
C THR A 373 -3.39 -20.39 -2.37
N GLY A 374 -2.72 -19.28 -2.03
CA GLY A 374 -2.90 -17.98 -2.65
C GLY A 374 -1.59 -17.23 -2.83
N GLY A 375 -1.60 -15.90 -2.72
CA GLY A 375 -0.40 -15.07 -2.83
C GLY A 375 -0.18 -14.46 -4.23
N SER A 376 0.80 -13.55 -4.31
CA SER A 376 1.11 -12.77 -5.51
C SER A 376 2.57 -12.32 -5.53
N ILE A 377 3.13 -12.19 -6.74
CA ILE A 377 4.47 -11.65 -7.00
C ILE A 377 4.70 -10.26 -6.38
N GLU A 378 3.63 -9.51 -6.13
CA GLU A 378 3.67 -8.16 -5.54
C GLU A 378 4.39 -8.11 -4.19
N GLN A 379 4.35 -9.19 -3.41
CA GLN A 379 4.99 -9.24 -2.10
C GLN A 379 6.46 -8.82 -2.13
N PHE A 380 7.18 -9.23 -3.18
CA PHE A 380 8.63 -8.99 -3.31
C PHE A 380 8.97 -7.86 -4.28
N ARG A 381 7.98 -7.14 -4.83
CA ARG A 381 8.24 -6.02 -5.75
C ARG A 381 9.14 -4.93 -5.14
N PRO A 382 9.01 -4.56 -3.84
CA PRO A 382 9.92 -3.59 -3.22
C PRO A 382 11.38 -4.04 -3.23
N GLN A 383 11.64 -5.30 -2.86
CA GLN A 383 12.97 -5.90 -2.87
C GLN A 383 13.50 -5.99 -4.30
N ALA A 384 12.68 -6.41 -5.27
CA ALA A 384 13.10 -6.50 -6.67
C ALA A 384 13.52 -5.12 -7.23
N ARG A 385 12.74 -4.07 -6.93
CA ARG A 385 13.10 -2.68 -7.29
C ARG A 385 14.41 -2.25 -6.65
N TYR A 386 14.59 -2.53 -5.37
CA TYR A 386 15.83 -2.22 -4.66
C TYR A 386 17.04 -2.91 -5.30
N PHE A 387 16.97 -4.23 -5.52
CA PHE A 387 18.10 -4.98 -6.07
C PHE A 387 18.36 -4.67 -7.55
N ALA A 388 17.34 -4.33 -8.33
CA ALA A 388 17.52 -3.79 -9.68
C ALA A 388 18.30 -2.47 -9.66
N LYS A 389 17.98 -1.56 -8.71
CA LYS A 389 18.75 -0.31 -8.52
C LYS A 389 20.18 -0.57 -8.04
N ARG A 390 20.40 -1.64 -7.26
CA ARG A 390 21.74 -2.11 -6.84
C ARG A 390 22.50 -2.86 -7.93
N GLY A 391 21.91 -3.09 -9.10
CA GLY A 391 22.60 -3.64 -10.27
C GLY A 391 22.34 -5.12 -10.56
N LEU A 392 21.47 -5.80 -9.80
CA LEU A 392 21.04 -7.18 -10.10
C LEU A 392 19.96 -7.20 -11.18
N VAL A 393 19.81 -8.34 -11.82
CA VAL A 393 18.55 -8.70 -12.50
C VAL A 393 17.62 -9.31 -11.46
N ALA A 394 16.57 -8.58 -11.06
CA ALA A 394 15.64 -9.05 -10.05
C ALA A 394 14.37 -9.62 -10.69
N VAL A 395 13.98 -10.82 -10.31
CA VAL A 395 12.92 -11.60 -10.94
C VAL A 395 11.84 -11.91 -9.92
N LEU A 396 10.59 -11.59 -10.22
CA LEU A 396 9.44 -12.06 -9.46
C LEU A 396 8.81 -13.23 -10.20
N ALA A 397 8.73 -14.40 -9.58
CA ALA A 397 8.21 -15.61 -10.19
C ALA A 397 6.76 -15.88 -9.77
N ASP A 398 5.83 -15.89 -10.73
CA ASP A 398 4.50 -16.47 -10.51
C ASP A 398 4.57 -17.99 -10.57
N TYR A 399 3.78 -18.69 -9.76
CA TYR A 399 3.79 -20.15 -9.70
C TYR A 399 2.42 -20.69 -9.31
N ARG A 400 2.16 -21.97 -9.59
CA ARG A 400 0.86 -22.57 -9.30
C ARG A 400 0.61 -22.68 -7.80
N VAL A 401 -0.64 -22.52 -7.41
CA VAL A 401 -1.14 -22.54 -6.03
C VAL A 401 -2.53 -23.13 -6.01
N LEU A 402 -2.93 -23.80 -4.93
CA LEU A 402 -4.17 -24.56 -4.83
C LEU A 402 -5.42 -23.72 -5.14
N GLY A 403 -5.54 -22.52 -4.56
CA GLY A 403 -6.75 -21.70 -4.68
C GLY A 403 -6.96 -21.11 -6.08
N ARG A 404 -5.89 -20.90 -6.85
CA ARG A 404 -5.96 -20.34 -8.21
C ARG A 404 -5.94 -21.42 -9.30
N HIS A 405 -5.20 -22.51 -9.07
CA HIS A 405 -4.89 -23.49 -10.11
C HIS A 405 -5.38 -24.91 -9.78
N GLY A 406 -5.86 -25.15 -8.56
CA GLY A 406 -6.29 -26.48 -8.11
C GLY A 406 -5.15 -27.50 -8.04
N THR A 407 -3.90 -27.05 -7.88
CA THR A 407 -2.72 -27.93 -7.92
C THR A 407 -2.16 -28.25 -6.53
N PRO A 408 -1.60 -29.46 -6.34
CA PRO A 408 -0.93 -29.85 -5.10
C PRO A 408 0.44 -29.16 -4.90
N PRO A 409 1.00 -29.18 -3.67
CA PRO A 409 2.26 -28.52 -3.31
C PRO A 409 3.50 -28.88 -4.13
N ASP A 410 3.59 -30.10 -4.66
CA ASP A 410 4.70 -30.49 -5.55
C ASP A 410 4.74 -29.65 -6.82
N LYS A 411 3.59 -29.14 -7.28
CA LYS A 411 3.56 -28.24 -8.44
C LYS A 411 4.18 -26.89 -8.13
N CYS A 412 4.09 -26.41 -6.89
CA CYS A 412 4.82 -25.22 -6.47
C CYS A 412 6.34 -25.45 -6.55
N VAL A 413 6.81 -26.61 -6.09
CA VAL A 413 8.23 -27.01 -6.16
C VAL A 413 8.68 -27.15 -7.61
N GLU A 414 7.89 -27.85 -8.44
CA GLU A 414 8.14 -28.04 -9.88
C GLU A 414 8.28 -26.69 -10.59
N ASP A 415 7.43 -25.72 -10.27
CA ASP A 415 7.43 -24.39 -10.85
C ASP A 415 8.63 -23.55 -10.40
N ALA A 416 9.02 -23.62 -9.12
CA ALA A 416 10.22 -22.93 -8.63
C ALA A 416 11.50 -23.46 -9.30
N ARG A 417 11.61 -24.79 -9.46
CA ARG A 417 12.72 -25.43 -10.18
C ARG A 417 12.75 -25.00 -11.65
N SER A 418 11.60 -25.03 -12.31
CA SER A 418 11.44 -24.53 -13.69
C SER A 418 11.86 -23.07 -13.82
N ALA A 419 11.51 -22.20 -12.87
CA ALA A 419 11.85 -20.78 -12.91
C ALA A 419 13.37 -20.53 -12.83
N VAL A 420 14.07 -21.19 -11.89
CA VAL A 420 15.53 -21.08 -11.77
C VAL A 420 16.23 -21.65 -13.01
N ARG A 421 15.78 -22.81 -13.50
CA ARG A 421 16.32 -23.44 -14.71
C ARG A 421 16.10 -22.54 -15.93
N TRP A 422 14.92 -21.96 -16.08
CA TRP A 422 14.61 -21.05 -17.18
C TRP A 422 15.48 -19.80 -17.12
N LEU A 423 15.67 -19.22 -15.93
CA LEU A 423 16.55 -18.06 -15.74
C LEU A 423 17.99 -18.39 -16.14
N ARG A 424 18.50 -19.55 -15.73
CA ARG A 424 19.83 -20.04 -16.11
C ARG A 424 19.97 -20.28 -17.62
N LYS A 425 18.97 -20.93 -18.23
CA LYS A 425 18.92 -21.16 -19.68
C LYS A 425 18.94 -19.87 -20.49
N ASN A 426 18.21 -18.85 -20.00
CA ASN A 426 18.06 -17.56 -20.68
C ASN A 426 19.06 -16.50 -20.19
N ALA A 427 20.06 -16.90 -19.40
CA ALA A 427 21.03 -15.98 -18.83
C ALA A 427 21.75 -15.10 -19.88
N PRO A 428 22.17 -15.63 -21.06
CA PRO A 428 22.75 -14.79 -22.11
C PRO A 428 21.80 -13.70 -22.64
N THR A 429 20.51 -14.00 -22.76
CA THR A 429 19.50 -13.04 -23.23
C THR A 429 19.21 -11.97 -22.19
N LEU A 430 19.30 -12.35 -20.91
CA LEU A 430 18.96 -11.49 -19.77
C LEU A 430 20.18 -10.75 -19.21
N GLY A 431 21.38 -10.93 -19.77
CA GLY A 431 22.61 -10.36 -19.23
C GLY A 431 22.92 -10.84 -17.80
N VAL A 432 22.53 -12.09 -17.49
CA VAL A 432 22.69 -12.73 -16.17
C VAL A 432 23.93 -13.62 -16.19
N ASP A 433 24.65 -13.66 -15.07
CA ASP A 433 25.67 -14.67 -14.80
C ASP A 433 24.98 -15.97 -14.31
N PRO A 434 25.01 -17.08 -15.08
CA PRO A 434 24.34 -18.33 -14.71
C PRO A 434 24.88 -18.98 -13.42
N ASP A 435 26.06 -18.55 -12.97
CA ASP A 435 26.74 -19.02 -11.76
C ASP A 435 26.47 -18.11 -10.54
N ARG A 436 25.66 -17.06 -10.69
CA ARG A 436 25.29 -16.12 -9.63
C ARG A 436 23.77 -15.89 -9.56
N ILE A 437 23.01 -16.97 -9.46
CA ILE A 437 21.55 -16.94 -9.31
C ILE A 437 21.16 -17.20 -7.85
N VAL A 438 20.43 -16.27 -7.25
CA VAL A 438 19.93 -16.36 -5.88
C VAL A 438 18.46 -16.74 -5.91
N ALA A 439 18.04 -17.72 -5.11
CA ALA A 439 16.62 -17.98 -4.86
C ALA A 439 16.24 -17.41 -3.48
N ALA A 440 15.18 -16.61 -3.47
CA ALA A 440 14.67 -15.96 -2.28
C ALA A 440 13.16 -16.19 -2.14
N GLY A 441 12.66 -16.27 -0.92
CA GLY A 441 11.23 -16.41 -0.70
C GLY A 441 10.82 -16.27 0.75
N ASP A 442 9.51 -16.26 0.99
CA ASP A 442 8.89 -16.16 2.31
C ASP A 442 7.99 -17.36 2.60
N SER A 443 8.14 -17.98 3.77
CA SER A 443 7.28 -19.06 4.25
C SER A 443 7.16 -20.22 3.25
N ALA A 444 5.98 -20.47 2.65
CA ALA A 444 5.83 -21.45 1.58
C ALA A 444 6.68 -21.14 0.33
N GLY A 445 6.91 -19.85 0.03
CA GLY A 445 7.84 -19.40 -1.00
C GLY A 445 9.31 -19.68 -0.65
N ALA A 446 9.68 -19.56 0.63
CA ALA A 446 11.01 -19.94 1.11
C ALA A 446 11.22 -21.46 1.07
N CYS A 447 10.16 -22.23 1.37
CA CYS A 447 10.13 -23.69 1.23
C CYS A 447 10.48 -24.11 -0.21
N ILE A 448 9.77 -23.57 -1.21
CA ILE A 448 10.06 -23.93 -2.61
C ILE A 448 11.41 -23.38 -3.10
N ALA A 449 11.87 -22.24 -2.56
CA ALA A 449 13.20 -21.69 -2.86
C ALA A 449 14.31 -22.66 -2.43
N VAL A 450 14.27 -23.17 -1.20
CA VAL A 450 15.28 -24.13 -0.71
C VAL A 450 15.14 -25.50 -1.40
N CYS A 451 13.93 -25.92 -1.77
CA CYS A 451 13.69 -27.13 -2.56
C CYS A 451 14.37 -27.11 -3.94
N THR A 452 14.64 -25.93 -4.52
CA THR A 452 15.41 -25.83 -5.78
C THR A 452 16.82 -26.40 -5.64
N CYS A 453 17.37 -26.44 -4.43
CA CYS A 453 18.71 -26.91 -4.12
C CYS A 453 18.74 -28.30 -3.47
N LEU A 454 17.79 -28.59 -2.58
CA LEU A 454 17.81 -29.81 -1.77
C LEU A 454 17.19 -31.03 -2.47
N LEU A 455 16.17 -30.83 -3.30
CA LEU A 455 15.45 -31.93 -3.93
C LEU A 455 16.07 -32.31 -5.28
N ASP A 456 16.09 -33.60 -5.58
CA ASP A 456 16.55 -34.14 -6.86
C ASP A 456 15.38 -34.65 -7.73
N GLU A 457 14.15 -34.36 -7.31
CA GLU A 457 12.89 -34.72 -7.98
C GLU A 457 12.01 -33.49 -8.24
N PHE A 458 10.82 -33.72 -8.83
CA PHE A 458 9.85 -32.70 -9.23
C PHE A 458 10.31 -31.79 -10.39
N ASP A 459 11.11 -32.30 -11.32
CA ASP A 459 11.32 -31.60 -12.58
C ASP A 459 10.10 -31.73 -13.49
N ALA A 460 9.77 -30.64 -14.19
CA ALA A 460 8.69 -30.65 -15.16
C ALA A 460 9.05 -31.55 -16.35
N GLN A 461 8.08 -32.34 -16.80
CA GLN A 461 8.27 -33.22 -17.95
C GLN A 461 8.62 -32.41 -19.20
N GLY A 462 9.69 -32.83 -19.90
CA GLY A 462 10.15 -32.21 -21.14
C GLY A 462 11.10 -31.02 -20.97
N GLU A 463 11.47 -30.65 -19.75
CA GLU A 463 12.55 -29.68 -19.52
C GLU A 463 13.94 -30.28 -19.75
N ASP A 464 14.87 -29.44 -20.19
CA ASP A 464 16.28 -29.80 -20.33
C ASP A 464 16.96 -29.81 -18.95
N THR A 465 17.01 -31.00 -18.35
CA THR A 465 17.59 -31.21 -17.02
C THR A 465 19.12 -31.15 -17.00
N SER A 466 19.79 -31.05 -18.15
CA SER A 466 21.23 -30.73 -18.19
C SER A 466 21.51 -29.31 -17.68
N ILE A 467 20.51 -28.44 -17.74
CA ILE A 467 20.52 -27.12 -17.11
C ILE A 467 20.05 -27.26 -15.66
N SER A 468 20.96 -26.96 -14.73
CA SER A 468 20.67 -27.01 -13.29
C SER A 468 19.49 -26.11 -12.92
N CYS A 469 18.65 -26.56 -11.99
CA CYS A 469 17.64 -25.74 -11.30
C CYS A 469 18.10 -25.21 -9.95
N ARG A 470 19.34 -25.53 -9.52
CA ARG A 470 19.83 -25.17 -8.19
C ARG A 470 20.23 -23.71 -8.15
N ALA A 471 19.81 -22.96 -7.12
CA ALA A 471 20.35 -21.63 -6.88
C ALA A 471 21.78 -21.70 -6.33
N ASN A 472 22.54 -20.63 -6.54
CA ASN A 472 23.90 -20.46 -6.06
C ASN A 472 23.95 -19.87 -4.63
N LEU A 473 22.91 -19.15 -4.21
CA LEU A 473 22.69 -18.62 -2.85
C LEU A 473 21.20 -18.71 -2.50
N LEU A 474 20.90 -18.75 -1.20
CA LEU A 474 19.54 -18.75 -0.68
C LEU A 474 19.30 -17.58 0.28
N ILE A 475 18.12 -16.96 0.19
CA ILE A 475 17.64 -15.95 1.16
C ILE A 475 16.22 -16.31 1.59
N LEU A 476 16.05 -16.70 2.84
CA LEU A 476 14.83 -17.32 3.34
C LEU A 476 14.21 -16.45 4.43
N PHE A 477 13.01 -15.94 4.18
CA PHE A 477 12.19 -15.26 5.18
C PHE A 477 11.22 -16.26 5.79
N ASP A 478 11.16 -16.28 7.13
CA ASP A 478 10.23 -17.12 7.90
C ASP A 478 10.01 -18.53 7.31
N PRO A 479 11.08 -19.31 7.01
CA PRO A 479 10.94 -20.46 6.13
C PRO A 479 10.12 -21.60 6.74
N VAL A 480 9.23 -22.19 5.92
CA VAL A 480 8.67 -23.49 6.24
C VAL A 480 9.64 -24.58 5.79
N LEU A 481 10.35 -25.18 6.74
CA LEU A 481 11.27 -26.30 6.48
C LEU A 481 10.65 -27.67 6.78
N GLU A 482 9.51 -27.68 7.48
CA GLU A 482 8.68 -28.85 7.79
C GLU A 482 7.22 -28.49 7.52
N CYS A 483 6.67 -29.04 6.44
CA CYS A 483 5.35 -28.65 5.94
C CYS A 483 4.26 -29.70 6.20
N GLU A 484 4.59 -30.88 6.74
CA GLU A 484 3.71 -32.03 6.87
C GLU A 484 2.36 -31.69 7.50
N SER A 485 2.39 -30.99 8.64
CA SER A 485 1.17 -30.58 9.34
C SER A 485 0.44 -29.42 8.64
N MET A 486 1.15 -28.59 7.88
CA MET A 486 0.60 -27.40 7.22
C MET A 486 -0.20 -27.73 5.97
N ILE A 487 0.22 -28.77 5.24
CA ILE A 487 -0.41 -29.17 3.97
C ILE A 487 -1.25 -30.45 4.08
N ALA A 488 -1.33 -31.07 5.26
CA ALA A 488 -2.07 -32.32 5.50
C ALA A 488 -3.55 -32.29 5.07
N GLN A 489 -4.17 -31.11 5.01
CA GLN A 489 -5.57 -30.97 4.59
C GLN A 489 -5.77 -31.13 3.08
N PHE A 490 -4.71 -30.99 2.27
CA PHE A 490 -4.79 -30.97 0.81
C PHE A 490 -3.62 -31.66 0.10
N ALA A 491 -2.78 -32.40 0.83
CA ALA A 491 -1.70 -33.24 0.31
C ALA A 491 -1.61 -34.55 1.09
N SER A 492 -1.13 -35.62 0.44
CA SER A 492 -0.86 -36.89 1.14
C SER A 492 0.36 -36.76 2.05
N ALA A 493 0.44 -37.60 3.08
CA ALA A 493 1.59 -37.63 3.99
C ALA A 493 2.91 -37.92 3.25
N ASP A 494 2.89 -38.85 2.29
CA ASP A 494 4.03 -39.14 1.41
C ASP A 494 4.49 -37.90 0.63
N MET A 495 3.55 -37.21 -0.02
CA MET A 495 3.88 -36.00 -0.75
C MET A 495 4.46 -34.92 0.16
N ALA A 496 3.87 -34.75 1.35
CA ALA A 496 4.31 -33.73 2.28
C ALA A 496 5.72 -33.97 2.81
N GLN A 497 6.08 -35.23 3.09
CA GLN A 497 7.47 -35.59 3.44
C GLN A 497 8.44 -35.26 2.31
N ARG A 498 8.09 -35.59 1.06
CA ARG A 498 8.94 -35.38 -0.11
C ARG A 498 9.20 -33.90 -0.45
N VAL A 499 8.30 -33.01 -0.04
CA VAL A 499 8.48 -31.55 -0.23
C VAL A 499 8.93 -30.82 1.03
N SER A 500 9.19 -31.51 2.16
CA SER A 500 9.68 -30.91 3.41
C SER A 500 11.21 -30.76 3.41
N PRO A 501 11.78 -29.54 3.28
CA PRO A 501 13.22 -29.34 3.14
C PRO A 501 14.09 -29.97 4.23
N SER A 502 13.62 -30.01 5.49
CA SER A 502 14.40 -30.50 6.62
C SER A 502 14.75 -32.00 6.53
N LEU A 503 13.98 -32.77 5.76
CA LEU A 503 14.23 -34.19 5.51
C LEU A 503 15.32 -34.43 4.45
N HIS A 504 15.70 -33.39 3.71
CA HIS A 504 16.63 -33.48 2.58
C HIS A 504 17.92 -32.66 2.78
N LEU A 505 18.20 -32.19 4.00
CA LEU A 505 19.41 -31.42 4.31
C LEU A 505 20.68 -32.21 3.91
N LYS A 506 21.52 -31.58 3.07
CA LYS A 506 22.75 -32.15 2.53
C LYS A 506 23.90 -31.11 2.49
N LYS A 507 25.14 -31.59 2.45
CA LYS A 507 26.38 -30.79 2.59
C LYS A 507 26.65 -29.79 1.44
N ASP A 508 25.93 -29.94 0.34
CA ASP A 508 26.00 -29.11 -0.85
C ASP A 508 24.88 -28.04 -0.89
N LEU A 509 24.23 -27.77 0.24
CA LEU A 509 23.38 -26.60 0.42
C LEU A 509 24.22 -25.33 0.16
N PRO A 510 23.77 -24.42 -0.73
CA PRO A 510 24.49 -23.18 -0.97
C PRO A 510 24.47 -22.27 0.28
N PRO A 511 25.38 -21.27 0.36
CA PRO A 511 25.32 -20.28 1.42
C PRO A 511 23.92 -19.68 1.54
N THR A 512 23.41 -19.64 2.77
CA THR A 512 22.01 -19.31 3.06
C THR A 512 21.91 -18.20 4.10
N LEU A 513 21.13 -17.17 3.81
CA LEU A 513 20.66 -16.18 4.78
C LEU A 513 19.25 -16.56 5.23
N ILE A 514 19.01 -16.62 6.54
CA ILE A 514 17.69 -16.84 7.14
C ILE A 514 17.31 -15.61 7.98
N LEU A 515 16.14 -15.04 7.72
CA LEU A 515 15.58 -13.89 8.43
C LEU A 515 14.25 -14.31 9.06
N LEU A 516 14.21 -14.39 10.38
CA LEU A 516 13.15 -15.06 11.12
C LEU A 516 12.46 -14.14 12.14
N GLY A 517 11.13 -14.12 12.13
CA GLY A 517 10.26 -13.57 13.18
C GLY A 517 9.99 -14.59 14.31
N LYS A 518 9.35 -14.16 15.40
CA LYS A 518 9.17 -14.98 16.62
C LYS A 518 8.03 -16.01 16.55
N ASP A 519 7.60 -16.46 15.37
CA ASP A 519 6.63 -17.56 15.29
C ASP A 519 7.21 -18.80 15.97
N ARG A 520 6.57 -19.28 17.05
CA ARG A 520 7.11 -20.36 17.88
C ARG A 520 7.28 -21.67 17.12
N GLY A 521 6.43 -21.94 16.13
CA GLY A 521 6.47 -23.16 15.33
C GLY A 521 7.61 -23.13 14.32
N LEU A 522 7.65 -22.07 13.49
CA LEU A 522 8.68 -21.89 12.46
C LEU A 522 10.09 -21.75 13.07
N ARG A 523 10.18 -21.07 14.22
CA ARG A 523 11.47 -20.93 14.91
C ARG A 523 12.06 -22.27 15.32
N LYS A 524 11.24 -23.18 15.84
CA LYS A 524 11.74 -24.48 16.31
C LYS A 524 12.37 -25.26 15.16
N SER A 525 11.64 -25.47 14.07
CA SER A 525 12.12 -26.23 12.91
C SER A 525 13.29 -25.53 12.21
N THR A 526 13.30 -24.20 12.15
CA THR A 526 14.43 -23.43 11.61
C THR A 526 15.69 -23.60 12.45
N VAL A 527 15.59 -23.49 13.78
CA VAL A 527 16.73 -23.71 14.68
C VAL A 527 17.24 -25.14 14.57
N GLU A 528 16.36 -26.14 14.57
CA GLU A 528 16.74 -27.55 14.41
C GLU A 528 17.43 -27.80 13.06
N PHE A 529 16.99 -27.15 11.98
CA PHE A 529 17.66 -27.21 10.68
C PHE A 529 19.06 -26.59 10.73
N VAL A 530 19.21 -25.41 11.34
CA VAL A 530 20.49 -24.71 11.47
C VAL A 530 21.47 -25.51 12.35
N ASP A 531 21.02 -26.02 13.49
CA ASP A 531 21.84 -26.85 14.39
C ASP A 531 22.27 -28.15 13.71
N ARG A 532 21.38 -28.82 12.95
CA ARG A 532 21.73 -30.03 12.17
C ARG A 532 22.73 -29.76 11.06
N SER A 533 22.79 -28.51 10.57
CA SER A 533 23.72 -28.08 9.54
C SER A 533 25.13 -27.77 10.07
N ASP A 534 25.27 -27.60 11.39
CA ASP A 534 26.56 -27.33 12.02
C ASP A 534 27.53 -28.48 11.79
N GLY A 535 28.77 -28.15 11.46
CA GLY A 535 29.80 -29.13 11.08
C GLY A 535 29.64 -29.78 9.69
N MET A 536 28.57 -29.51 8.93
CA MET A 536 28.42 -30.01 7.55
C MET A 536 29.24 -29.23 6.51
N GLY A 537 29.86 -28.11 6.90
CA GLY A 537 30.60 -27.21 6.01
C GLY A 537 29.70 -26.29 5.19
N VAL A 538 28.41 -26.19 5.53
CA VAL A 538 27.46 -25.27 4.90
C VAL A 538 27.46 -23.93 5.64
N GLU A 539 27.38 -22.82 4.91
CA GLU A 539 27.25 -21.50 5.51
C GLU A 539 25.78 -21.14 5.70
N ILE A 540 25.33 -20.97 6.94
CA ILE A 540 24.03 -20.40 7.26
C ILE A 540 24.19 -19.20 8.19
N ARG A 541 23.69 -18.03 7.76
CA ARG A 541 23.56 -16.83 8.60
C ARG A 541 22.10 -16.66 8.98
N MET A 542 21.76 -16.90 10.23
CA MET A 542 20.39 -16.73 10.74
C MET A 542 20.30 -15.50 11.62
N TYR A 543 19.27 -14.68 11.41
CA TYR A 543 18.94 -13.51 12.22
C TYR A 543 17.50 -13.57 12.70
N GLU A 544 17.28 -13.17 13.95
CA GLU A 544 15.97 -13.18 14.62
C GLU A 544 15.50 -11.75 14.91
N ALA A 545 14.25 -11.43 14.54
CA ALA A 545 13.56 -10.19 14.90
C ALA A 545 12.68 -10.41 16.14
N ALA A 546 13.11 -9.88 17.28
CA ALA A 546 12.39 -10.05 18.53
C ALA A 546 10.99 -9.40 18.48
N GLY A 547 9.96 -10.19 18.81
CA GLY A 547 8.58 -9.71 18.96
C GLY A 547 7.81 -9.52 17.64
N GLN A 548 8.38 -9.92 16.51
CA GLN A 548 7.73 -9.82 15.19
C GLN A 548 7.06 -11.13 14.78
N THR A 549 6.05 -11.06 13.91
CA THR A 549 5.32 -12.21 13.35
C THR A 549 5.65 -12.41 11.86
N GLU A 550 5.14 -13.49 11.25
CA GLU A 550 5.31 -13.77 9.81
C GLU A 550 4.97 -12.54 8.94
N GLY A 551 5.80 -12.26 7.93
CA GLY A 551 5.60 -11.14 6.99
C GLY A 551 6.09 -9.77 7.50
N PHE A 552 6.71 -9.70 8.67
CA PHE A 552 7.19 -8.44 9.27
C PHE A 552 8.10 -7.63 8.35
N PHE A 553 8.88 -8.31 7.51
CA PHE A 553 9.85 -7.72 6.58
C PHE A 553 9.21 -6.96 5.41
N ASN A 554 7.91 -7.13 5.15
CA ASN A 554 7.24 -6.47 4.03
C ASN A 554 7.00 -4.96 4.25
N GLY A 555 7.08 -4.47 5.50
CA GLY A 555 6.86 -3.07 5.83
C GLY A 555 8.03 -2.43 6.59
N SER A 556 8.17 -1.11 6.46
CA SER A 556 9.09 -0.36 7.33
C SER A 556 8.66 -0.45 8.79
N PRO A 557 9.59 -0.42 9.75
CA PRO A 557 11.04 -0.27 9.59
C PRO A 557 11.82 -1.58 9.31
N TRP A 558 11.14 -2.72 9.23
CA TRP A 558 11.78 -4.02 9.07
C TRP A 558 12.19 -4.32 7.63
N PHE A 559 11.50 -3.72 6.65
CA PHE A 559 11.91 -3.73 5.25
C PHE A 559 13.35 -3.21 5.09
N GLU A 560 13.67 -2.05 5.68
CA GLU A 560 15.00 -1.46 5.61
C GLU A 560 16.03 -2.37 6.26
N ARG A 561 15.74 -2.90 7.46
CA ARG A 561 16.70 -3.74 8.18
C ARG A 561 16.98 -5.05 7.46
N THR A 562 15.95 -5.73 7.00
CA THR A 562 16.07 -7.03 6.35
C THR A 562 16.69 -6.91 4.97
N THR A 563 16.32 -5.88 4.20
CA THR A 563 16.92 -5.60 2.89
C THR A 563 18.40 -5.21 3.02
N SER A 564 18.79 -4.47 4.07
CA SER A 564 20.21 -4.22 4.38
C SER A 564 20.97 -5.52 4.63
N LEU A 565 20.42 -6.44 5.44
CA LEU A 565 21.04 -7.74 5.72
C LEU A 565 21.17 -8.61 4.45
N MET A 566 20.17 -8.57 3.57
CA MET A 566 20.24 -9.21 2.26
C MET A 566 21.37 -8.63 1.42
N ASP A 567 21.48 -7.30 1.35
CA ASP A 567 22.51 -6.61 0.59
C ASP A 567 23.92 -6.96 1.10
N GLU A 568 24.12 -6.86 2.42
CA GLU A 568 25.37 -7.25 3.10
C GLU A 568 25.74 -8.71 2.80
N PHE A 569 24.76 -9.61 2.82
CA PHE A 569 24.96 -11.02 2.50
C PHE A 569 25.37 -11.21 1.03
N LEU A 570 24.66 -10.58 0.10
CA LEU A 570 24.96 -10.63 -1.34
C LEU A 570 26.33 -10.03 -1.66
N ALA A 571 26.66 -8.88 -1.06
CA ALA A 571 27.97 -8.24 -1.20
C ALA A 571 29.10 -9.15 -0.70
N SER A 572 28.91 -9.82 0.45
CA SER A 572 29.90 -10.77 0.99
C SER A 572 30.13 -12.01 0.11
N HIS A 573 29.24 -12.26 -0.86
CA HIS A 573 29.35 -13.33 -1.85
C HIS A 573 29.62 -12.79 -3.27
N GLY A 574 30.08 -11.53 -3.40
CA GLY A 574 30.45 -10.93 -4.67
C GLY A 574 29.28 -10.68 -5.62
N CYS A 575 28.04 -10.65 -5.12
CA CYS A 575 26.86 -10.32 -5.92
C CYS A 575 26.57 -8.81 -5.96
N LEU A 576 27.17 -8.02 -5.06
CA LEU A 576 27.01 -6.58 -4.94
C LEU A 576 28.34 -5.92 -4.56
N GLU A 577 28.46 -4.63 -4.86
CA GLU A 577 29.60 -3.79 -4.48
C GLU A 577 29.12 -2.56 -3.69
N GLY A 578 29.97 -2.11 -2.76
CA GLY A 578 29.70 -0.93 -1.92
C GLY A 578 28.66 -1.16 -0.81
N GLU A 579 28.51 -0.15 0.04
CA GLU A 579 27.57 -0.16 1.18
C GLU A 579 26.10 -0.22 0.71
N PRO A 580 25.18 -0.80 1.50
CA PRO A 580 23.75 -0.83 1.17
C PRO A 580 23.21 0.58 0.83
N ALA A 581 22.42 0.67 -0.24
CA ALA A 581 21.82 1.94 -0.67
C ALA A 581 20.50 2.28 0.05
N ILE A 582 20.03 1.38 0.92
CA ILE A 582 18.83 1.59 1.73
C ILE A 582 19.20 2.35 3.01
N GLY A 583 18.36 3.31 3.40
CA GLY A 583 18.56 4.08 4.64
C GLY A 583 18.51 3.19 5.88
N PRO A 584 19.11 3.60 7.01
CA PRO A 584 19.05 2.85 8.25
C PRO A 584 17.58 2.70 8.70
N PRO A 585 17.20 1.58 9.33
CA PRO A 585 15.85 1.40 9.84
C PRO A 585 15.54 2.47 10.89
N ALA A 586 14.34 3.06 10.81
CA ALA A 586 13.88 4.02 11.81
C ALA A 586 13.90 3.38 13.21
N GLY A 587 14.33 4.15 14.22
CA GLY A 587 14.36 3.69 15.62
C GLY A 587 15.54 2.79 16.00
N GLY A 588 16.55 2.62 15.13
CA GLY A 588 17.77 1.87 15.48
C GLY A 588 17.54 0.37 15.67
N LEU A 589 16.55 -0.19 14.97
CA LEU A 589 16.21 -1.60 15.07
C LEU A 589 17.37 -2.51 14.69
N SER A 590 17.50 -3.61 15.43
CA SER A 590 18.48 -4.66 15.18
C SER A 590 17.81 -6.03 15.15
N MET A 591 18.45 -6.98 14.47
CA MET A 591 18.12 -8.39 14.53
C MET A 591 19.27 -9.13 15.20
N THR A 592 18.95 -10.08 16.06
CA THR A 592 19.96 -10.87 16.79
C THR A 592 20.45 -12.00 15.89
N ARG A 593 21.77 -12.08 15.67
CA ARG A 593 22.35 -13.21 14.95
C ARG A 593 22.27 -14.47 15.82
N TYR A 594 21.68 -15.52 15.29
CA TYR A 594 21.65 -16.84 15.94
C TYR A 594 23.02 -17.51 15.79
N ALA A 595 23.51 -18.07 16.89
CA ALA A 595 24.71 -18.88 16.93
C ALA A 595 24.29 -20.32 17.28
N PRO A 596 24.59 -21.31 16.43
CA PRO A 596 24.32 -22.71 16.71
C PRO A 596 24.91 -23.12 18.06
N SER A 597 24.15 -23.90 18.82
CA SER A 597 24.68 -24.47 20.06
C SER A 597 25.73 -25.51 19.73
N ARG A 598 27.02 -25.18 19.90
CA ARG A 598 28.12 -26.16 19.83
C ARG A 598 27.80 -27.30 20.79
N LYS A 599 27.41 -28.45 20.26
CA LYS A 599 27.31 -29.70 21.03
C LYS A 599 28.64 -30.41 21.05
#